data_AF-A0AAV2TS62-F1
#
_entry.id   AF-A0AAV2TS62-F1
#
_cell.length_a   1.000
_cell.length_b   1.000
_cell.length_c   1.000
_cell.angle_alpha   90.00
_cell.angle_beta   90.00
_cell.angle_gamma   90.00
#
_symmetry.space_group_name_H-M   'P 1'
#
loop_
_entity.id
_entity.type
_entity.pdbx_description
1 polymer ?
#
loop_
_entity_poly.entity_id
_entity_poly.type
_entity_poly.pdbx_seq_one_letter_code
_entity_poly.pdbx_strand_id
1 'polypeptide(L)'
;MLVLEHSSPFFSPGMNAPITQQPAYYSVSREWTDGLFDCSNDCKSCACVTFCYPCYMCLMYRRYGECCGTPMAIIFPGLALRIHHRAKQNIEGTLIDDCAVDYCCTLCAACQLDRDMKFVESSTGFLNA
;
A
#
# COMPACT_ATOMS: atom_id res chain seq x y z
N MET A 1 57.81 -26.74 -41.94
CA MET A 1 56.81 -25.92 -42.64
C MET A 1 55.42 -26.44 -42.26
N LEU A 2 54.78 -25.85 -41.25
CA LEU A 2 53.33 -25.67 -41.19
C LEU A 2 53.09 -24.41 -40.36
N VAL A 3 52.35 -23.49 -40.95
CA VAL A 3 52.18 -22.09 -40.56
C VAL A 3 51.02 -21.97 -39.56
N LEU A 4 51.16 -21.05 -38.61
CA LEU A 4 50.13 -20.61 -37.66
C LEU A 4 49.04 -19.81 -38.39
N GLU A 5 47.76 -20.05 -38.11
CA GLU A 5 46.74 -19.00 -38.22
C GLU A 5 45.87 -18.95 -36.95
N HIS A 6 45.97 -17.80 -36.28
CA HIS A 6 45.08 -17.32 -35.23
C HIS A 6 43.75 -16.91 -35.88
N SER A 7 42.65 -17.56 -35.51
CA SER A 7 41.31 -17.06 -35.81
C SER A 7 40.92 -16.01 -34.76
N SER A 8 40.95 -14.74 -35.18
CA SER A 8 40.37 -13.62 -34.43
C SER A 8 38.84 -13.73 -34.38
N PRO A 9 38.18 -13.43 -33.24
CA PRO A 9 36.73 -13.33 -33.21
C PRO A 9 36.28 -12.06 -33.93
N PHE A 10 35.45 -12.26 -34.95
CA PHE A 10 34.78 -11.23 -35.73
C PHE A 10 33.87 -10.39 -34.83
N PHE A 11 34.18 -9.11 -34.63
CA PHE A 11 33.34 -8.16 -33.89
C PHE A 11 32.24 -7.63 -34.83
N SER A 12 31.05 -8.24 -34.79
CA SER A 12 29.87 -7.72 -35.50
C SER A 12 29.26 -6.54 -34.73
N PRO A 13 28.94 -5.41 -35.40
CA PRO A 13 28.29 -4.29 -34.76
C PRO A 13 26.77 -4.54 -34.61
N GLY A 14 26.26 -4.35 -33.39
CA GLY A 14 24.91 -3.82 -33.19
C GLY A 14 23.74 -4.78 -33.01
N MET A 15 23.87 -5.85 -32.23
CA MET A 15 22.70 -6.49 -31.60
C MET A 15 22.82 -6.37 -30.09
N ASN A 16 22.06 -5.45 -29.50
CA ASN A 16 21.89 -5.40 -28.05
C ASN A 16 21.18 -6.70 -27.64
N ALA A 17 21.86 -7.58 -26.90
CA ALA A 17 21.23 -8.77 -26.34
C ALA A 17 19.99 -8.37 -25.53
N PRO A 18 18.86 -9.11 -25.63
CA PRO A 18 17.70 -8.80 -24.83
C PRO A 18 18.08 -8.92 -23.34
N ILE A 19 17.69 -7.92 -22.55
CA ILE A 19 17.82 -7.99 -21.09
C ILE A 19 16.87 -9.10 -20.62
N THR A 20 17.42 -10.29 -20.35
CA THR A 20 16.64 -11.47 -19.92
C THR A 20 16.44 -11.53 -18.41
N GLN A 21 17.17 -10.72 -17.63
CA GLN A 21 17.08 -10.69 -16.17
C GLN A 21 17.03 -9.24 -15.71
N GLN A 22 15.86 -8.81 -15.24
CA GLN A 22 15.74 -7.61 -14.42
C GLN A 22 16.22 -7.95 -13.00
N PRO A 23 16.95 -7.06 -12.32
CA PRO A 23 17.28 -7.26 -10.91
C PRO A 23 15.99 -7.46 -10.12
N ALA A 24 15.96 -8.47 -9.26
CA ALA A 24 14.82 -8.71 -8.39
C ALA A 24 14.59 -7.46 -7.53
N TYR A 25 13.46 -6.78 -7.74
CA TYR A 25 13.04 -5.67 -6.91
C TYR A 25 12.57 -6.24 -5.57
N TYR A 26 13.43 -6.17 -4.56
CA TYR A 26 13.04 -6.48 -3.18
C TYR A 26 12.30 -5.26 -2.63
N SER A 27 10.96 -5.30 -2.65
CA SER A 27 10.18 -4.31 -1.92
C SER A 27 10.31 -4.63 -0.43
N VAL A 28 10.85 -3.70 0.35
CA VAL A 28 10.90 -3.85 1.82
C VAL A 28 9.46 -3.69 2.31
N SER A 29 8.82 -4.79 2.69
CA SER A 29 7.51 -4.75 3.33
C SER A 29 7.63 -4.19 4.74
N ARG A 30 6.54 -3.61 5.25
CA ARG A 30 6.45 -3.17 6.66
C ARG A 30 5.16 -3.67 7.31
N GLU A 31 5.08 -3.60 8.62
CA GLU A 31 3.84 -3.84 9.36
C GLU A 31 3.02 -2.54 9.52
N TRP A 32 1.80 -2.69 10.04
CA TRP A 32 1.00 -1.56 10.52
C TRP A 32 1.72 -0.86 11.69
N THR A 33 1.62 0.46 11.75
CA THR A 33 2.32 1.25 12.78
C THR A 33 1.78 0.98 14.19
N ASP A 34 0.46 0.86 14.31
CA ASP A 34 -0.25 0.56 15.55
C ASP A 34 -1.02 -0.77 15.43
N GLY A 35 -1.30 -1.41 16.56
CA GLY A 35 -2.18 -2.56 16.64
C GLY A 35 -3.65 -2.19 16.40
N LEU A 36 -4.46 -3.23 16.12
CA LEU A 36 -5.88 -3.06 15.77
C LEU A 36 -6.68 -2.37 16.88
N PHE A 37 -6.43 -2.74 18.14
CA PHE A 37 -7.18 -2.27 19.31
C PHE A 37 -6.55 -1.07 20.03
N ASP A 38 -5.51 -0.45 19.45
CA ASP A 38 -4.82 0.71 20.03
C ASP A 38 -5.59 2.03 19.81
N CYS A 39 -6.92 2.00 19.95
CA CYS A 39 -7.78 3.18 19.81
C CYS A 39 -7.43 4.30 20.79
N SER A 40 -6.73 3.99 21.89
CA SER A 40 -6.23 4.98 22.85
C SER A 40 -5.15 5.91 22.28
N ASN A 41 -4.44 5.49 21.23
CA ASN A 41 -3.40 6.32 20.60
C ASN A 41 -4.00 7.53 19.85
N ASP A 42 -5.28 7.47 19.49
CA ASP A 42 -6.04 8.62 18.98
C ASP A 42 -7.54 8.52 19.34
N CYS A 43 -7.85 8.73 20.62
CA CYS A 43 -9.22 8.64 21.14
C CYS A 43 -10.20 9.58 20.40
N LYS A 44 -9.73 10.77 20.00
CA LYS A 44 -10.60 11.77 19.36
C LYS A 44 -11.04 11.30 17.99
N SER A 45 -10.10 10.85 17.17
CA SER A 45 -10.41 10.32 15.85
C SER A 45 -11.26 9.06 15.94
N CYS A 46 -10.95 8.16 16.87
CA CYS A 46 -11.76 6.98 17.09
C CYS A 46 -13.18 7.26 17.59
N ALA A 47 -13.37 8.28 18.43
CA ALA A 47 -14.70 8.75 18.80
C ALA A 47 -15.46 9.31 17.58
N CYS A 48 -14.79 10.07 16.69
CA CYS A 48 -15.40 10.56 15.45
C CYS A 48 -15.79 9.43 14.48
N VAL A 49 -14.93 8.42 14.32
CA VAL A 49 -15.22 7.19 13.55
C VAL A 49 -16.46 6.50 14.09
N THR A 50 -16.56 6.37 15.42
CA THR A 50 -17.69 5.70 16.09
C THR A 50 -18.98 6.51 15.99
N PHE A 51 -18.90 7.83 16.10
CA PHE A 51 -20.08 8.71 16.12
C PHE A 51 -20.64 9.02 14.72
N CYS A 52 -19.77 9.19 13.71
CA CYS A 52 -20.20 9.28 12.31
C CYS A 52 -19.23 8.57 11.37
N TYR A 53 -19.37 7.24 11.28
CA TYR A 53 -18.58 6.41 10.37
C TYR A 53 -18.64 6.88 8.90
N PRO A 54 -19.82 7.18 8.30
CA PRO A 54 -19.87 7.62 6.90
C PRO A 54 -19.15 8.96 6.65
N CYS A 55 -19.29 9.92 7.57
CA CYS A 55 -18.58 11.20 7.49
C CYS A 55 -17.06 10.99 7.53
N TYR A 56 -16.62 10.10 8.42
CA TYR A 56 -15.21 9.83 8.62
C TYR A 56 -14.59 9.08 7.43
N MET A 57 -15.31 8.10 6.88
CA MET A 57 -14.91 7.44 5.65
C MET A 57 -14.77 8.42 4.50
N CYS A 58 -15.71 9.35 4.32
CA CYS A 58 -15.58 10.42 3.33
C CYS A 58 -14.30 11.25 3.54
N LEU A 59 -13.95 11.59 4.79
CA LEU A 59 -12.70 12.29 5.10
C LEU A 59 -11.47 11.46 4.66
N MET A 60 -11.43 10.17 4.99
CA MET A 60 -10.30 9.29 4.65
C MET A 60 -10.17 9.09 3.13
N TYR A 61 -11.28 8.86 2.42
CA TYR A 61 -11.27 8.79 0.96
C TYR A 61 -10.77 10.11 0.33
N ARG A 62 -11.18 11.26 0.87
CA ARG A 62 -10.66 12.56 0.41
C ARG A 62 -9.16 12.74 0.61
N ARG A 63 -8.55 12.15 1.64
CA ARG A 63 -7.07 12.16 1.81
C ARG A 63 -6.36 11.40 0.68
N TYR A 64 -7.02 10.40 0.12
CA TYR A 64 -6.58 9.70 -1.09
C TYR A 64 -6.89 10.46 -2.39
N GLY A 65 -7.53 11.63 -2.34
CA GLY A 65 -7.97 12.38 -3.51
C GLY A 65 -9.27 11.87 -4.14
N GLU A 66 -9.96 10.93 -3.48
CA GLU A 66 -11.26 10.43 -3.90
C GLU A 66 -12.41 11.35 -3.45
N CYS A 67 -13.56 11.26 -4.12
CA CYS A 67 -14.72 12.05 -3.74
C CYS A 67 -15.45 11.49 -2.50
N CYS A 68 -16.20 12.36 -1.81
CA CYS A 68 -16.99 11.98 -0.63
C CYS A 68 -18.10 10.96 -0.93
N GLY A 69 -18.53 10.85 -2.20
CA GLY A 69 -19.53 9.88 -2.64
C GLY A 69 -19.00 8.46 -2.84
N THR A 70 -17.68 8.29 -3.02
CA THR A 70 -17.04 6.99 -3.23
C THR A 70 -17.37 5.98 -2.12
N PRO A 71 -17.24 6.29 -0.82
CA PRO A 71 -17.60 5.34 0.23
C PRO A 71 -19.08 4.97 0.27
N MET A 72 -19.98 5.82 -0.26
CA MET A 72 -21.42 5.54 -0.29
C MET A 72 -21.83 4.66 -1.48
N ALA A 73 -20.99 4.59 -2.52
CA ALA A 73 -21.25 3.81 -3.73
C ALA A 73 -20.75 2.36 -3.65
N ILE A 74 -19.96 2.02 -2.62
CA ILE A 74 -19.29 0.72 -2.48
C ILE A 74 -19.85 -0.02 -1.25
N ILE A 75 -20.01 -1.35 -1.35
CA ILE A 75 -20.62 -2.18 -0.29
C ILE A 75 -19.74 -2.22 0.98
N PHE A 76 -18.41 -2.31 0.82
CA PHE A 76 -17.44 -2.38 1.93
C PHE A 76 -16.36 -1.29 1.78
N PRO A 77 -16.69 -0.03 2.09
CA PRO A 77 -15.76 1.07 1.88
C PRO A 77 -14.55 1.02 2.83
N GLY A 78 -14.73 0.52 4.06
CA GLY A 78 -13.65 0.34 5.03
C GLY A 78 -12.60 -0.65 4.53
N LEU A 79 -13.03 -1.86 4.21
CA LEU A 79 -12.20 -2.91 3.63
C LEU A 79 -11.53 -2.47 2.32
N ALA A 80 -12.27 -1.86 1.39
CA ALA A 80 -11.72 -1.40 0.12
C ALA A 80 -10.59 -0.39 0.32
N LEU A 81 -10.79 0.60 1.20
CA LEU A 81 -9.78 1.60 1.51
C LEU A 81 -8.57 0.99 2.23
N ARG A 82 -8.80 0.04 3.13
CA ARG A 82 -7.73 -0.68 3.84
C ARG A 82 -6.83 -1.46 2.87
N ILE A 83 -7.42 -2.21 1.94
CA ILE A 83 -6.67 -2.96 0.92
C ILE A 83 -5.87 -2.00 0.03
N HIS A 84 -6.50 -0.91 -0.40
CA HIS A 84 -5.85 0.11 -1.21
C HIS A 84 -4.64 0.72 -0.48
N HIS A 85 -4.81 1.08 0.79
CA HIS A 85 -3.74 1.61 1.64
C HIS A 85 -2.61 0.60 1.82
N ARG A 86 -2.95 -0.65 2.17
CA ARG A 86 -1.98 -1.74 2.37
C ARG A 86 -1.10 -1.97 1.14
N ALA A 87 -1.73 -2.06 -0.03
CA ALA A 87 -1.03 -2.23 -1.30
C ALA A 87 -0.12 -1.04 -1.62
N LYS A 88 -0.61 0.19 -1.41
CA LYS A 88 0.16 1.41 -1.70
C LYS A 88 1.36 1.58 -0.77
N GLN A 89 1.21 1.23 0.50
CA GLN A 89 2.24 1.40 1.53
C GLN A 89 3.14 0.17 1.72
N ASN A 90 3.02 -0.83 0.84
CA ASN A 90 3.74 -2.11 0.90
C ASN A 90 3.66 -2.77 2.30
N ILE A 91 2.46 -2.72 2.91
CA ILE A 91 2.22 -3.32 4.22
C ILE A 91 1.97 -4.83 4.05
N GLU A 92 2.64 -5.63 4.88
CA GLU A 92 2.55 -7.08 4.86
C GLU A 92 1.14 -7.59 5.20
N GLY A 93 0.75 -8.70 4.59
CA GLY A 93 -0.52 -9.37 4.82
C GLY A 93 -1.20 -9.83 3.53
N THR A 94 -2.41 -10.33 3.67
CA THR A 94 -3.24 -10.81 2.57
C THR A 94 -4.62 -10.15 2.58
N LEU A 95 -5.36 -10.31 1.49
CA LEU A 95 -6.76 -9.85 1.42
C LEU A 95 -7.62 -10.51 2.50
N ILE A 96 -7.35 -11.78 2.84
CA ILE A 96 -8.10 -12.50 3.87
C ILE A 96 -7.81 -11.92 5.25
N ASP A 97 -6.58 -11.48 5.52
CA ASP A 97 -6.25 -10.80 6.78
C ASP A 97 -7.03 -9.49 6.91
N ASP A 98 -7.11 -8.69 5.84
CA ASP A 98 -7.88 -7.46 5.83
C ASP A 98 -9.38 -7.72 6.06
N CYS A 99 -9.95 -8.73 5.38
CA CYS A 99 -11.32 -9.16 5.61
C CYS A 99 -11.55 -9.59 7.06
N ALA A 100 -10.68 -10.44 7.61
CA ALA A 100 -10.80 -10.94 8.98
C ALA A 100 -10.76 -9.80 10.01
N VAL A 101 -9.89 -8.81 9.81
CA VAL A 101 -9.81 -7.61 10.64
C VAL A 101 -11.09 -6.77 10.53
N ASP A 102 -11.59 -6.53 9.32
CA ASP A 102 -12.80 -5.74 9.09
C ASP A 102 -14.06 -6.42 9.68
N TYR A 103 -14.14 -7.77 9.61
CA TYR A 103 -15.17 -8.58 10.25
C TYR A 103 -15.06 -8.61 11.77
N CYS A 104 -13.85 -8.63 12.32
CA CYS A 104 -13.62 -8.68 13.77
C CYS A 104 -14.04 -7.37 14.45
N CYS A 105 -13.61 -6.22 13.92
CA CYS A 105 -14.01 -4.91 14.39
C CYS A 105 -13.79 -3.84 13.32
N THR A 106 -14.82 -3.55 12.52
CA THR A 106 -14.78 -2.53 11.45
C THR A 106 -14.36 -1.15 11.96
N LEU A 107 -14.84 -0.75 13.15
CA LEU A 107 -14.49 0.56 13.73
C LEU A 107 -13.02 0.63 14.15
N CYS A 108 -12.50 -0.44 14.77
CA CYS A 108 -11.11 -0.54 15.15
C CYS A 108 -10.20 -0.58 13.91
N ALA A 109 -10.62 -1.29 12.86
CA ALA A 109 -9.93 -1.36 11.59
C ALA A 109 -9.83 0.01 10.92
N ALA A 110 -10.91 0.79 10.91
CA ALA A 110 -10.91 2.17 10.40
C ALA A 110 -10.06 3.12 11.26
N CYS A 111 -10.09 2.95 12.58
CA CYS A 111 -9.23 3.65 13.52
C CYS A 111 -7.74 3.38 13.26
N GLN A 112 -7.35 2.11 13.13
CA GLN A 112 -5.98 1.70 12.81
C GLN A 112 -5.55 2.27 11.46
N LEU A 113 -6.42 2.19 10.46
CA LEU A 113 -6.18 2.74 9.13
C LEU A 113 -5.95 4.26 9.17
N ASP A 114 -6.79 5.03 9.88
CA ASP A 114 -6.62 6.49 9.99
C ASP A 114 -5.31 6.88 10.70
N ARG A 115 -4.91 6.14 11.75
CA ARG A 115 -3.63 6.39 12.43
C ARG A 115 -2.45 6.12 11.50
N ASP A 116 -2.48 5.03 10.75
CA ASP A 116 -1.42 4.71 9.80
C ASP A 116 -1.38 5.71 8.62
N MET A 117 -2.54 6.16 8.13
CA MET A 117 -2.64 7.25 7.16
C MET A 117 -1.95 8.53 7.66
N LYS A 118 -2.21 8.95 8.90
CA LYS A 118 -1.55 10.13 9.50
C LYS A 118 -0.04 9.92 9.67
N PHE A 119 0.38 8.71 10.07
CA PHE A 119 1.79 8.37 10.18
C PHE A 119 2.50 8.51 8.83
N VAL A 120 1.91 7.97 7.76
CA VAL A 120 2.43 8.11 6.39
C VAL A 120 2.47 9.58 5.97
N GLU A 121 1.37 10.33 6.13
CA GLU A 121 1.34 11.77 5.82
C GLU A 121 2.42 12.56 6.56
N SER A 122 2.68 12.23 7.83
CA SER A 122 3.74 12.88 8.61
C SER A 122 5.15 12.50 8.16
N SER A 123 5.32 11.31 7.58
CA SER A 123 6.63 10.76 7.16
C SER A 123 7.00 11.17 5.74
N THR A 124 6.06 11.18 4.80
CA THR A 124 6.29 11.45 3.37
C THR A 124 5.81 12.83 2.95
N GLY A 125 4.94 13.48 3.73
CA GLY A 125 4.29 14.76 3.42
C GLY A 125 3.02 14.63 2.56
N PHE A 126 2.78 13.48 1.93
CA PHE A 126 1.62 13.23 1.08
C PHE A 126 1.24 11.75 1.08
N LEU A 127 -0.06 11.49 1.17
CA LEU A 127 -0.60 10.13 1.28
C LEU A 127 -0.75 9.43 -0.07
N ASN A 128 -1.20 10.17 -1.09
CA ASN A 128 -1.40 9.68 -2.45
C ASN A 128 -0.18 9.97 -3.34
N ALA A 129 0.98 9.46 -2.92
CA ALA A 129 2.24 9.59 -3.64
C ALA A 129 2.29 8.88 -4.98
#